data_AF-A0A453HNQ9-F1
#
_entry.id   AF-A0A453HNQ9-F1
#
_cell.length_a   1.000
_cell.length_b   1.000
_cell.length_c   1.000
_cell.angle_alpha   90.00
_cell.angle_beta   90.00
_cell.angle_gamma   90.00
#
_symmetry.space_group_name_H-M   'P 1'
#
loop_
_entity.id
_entity.type
_entity.pdbx_description
1 polymer ?
#
loop_
_entity_poly.entity_id
_entity_poly.type
_entity_poly.pdbx_seq_one_letter_code
_entity_poly.pdbx_strand_id
1 'polypeptide(L)'
;MAARAIAVLSLILALVAIASGGASAQLSSGFYSRSCPGMLKAVRSALHPAIARERRVGASIVRLFFHDCFVQGCDASLLLDDAPGLRGEKNATPNKNSA
;
A
#
# COMPACT_ATOMS: atom_id res chain seq x y z
N MET A 1 3.63 10.80 -46.32
CA MET A 1 3.37 9.64 -45.43
C MET A 1 3.85 9.89 -44.01
N ALA A 2 5.11 10.29 -43.80
CA ALA A 2 5.68 10.60 -42.47
C ALA A 2 4.90 11.67 -41.66
N ALA A 3 4.52 12.80 -42.26
CA ALA A 3 3.78 13.86 -41.56
C ALA A 3 2.40 13.42 -41.03
N ARG A 4 1.72 12.52 -41.75
CA ARG A 4 0.44 11.92 -41.32
C ARG A 4 0.65 10.95 -40.17
N ALA A 5 1.72 10.15 -40.22
CA ALA A 5 2.08 9.25 -39.14
C ALA A 5 2.44 10.01 -37.85
N ILE A 6 3.16 11.13 -37.96
CA ILE A 6 3.49 12.00 -36.82
C ILE A 6 2.22 12.60 -36.22
N ALA A 7 1.31 13.15 -37.03
CA ALA A 7 0.06 13.72 -36.53
C ALA A 7 -0.82 12.69 -35.80
N VAL A 8 -0.90 11.47 -36.32
CA VAL A 8 -1.63 10.36 -35.68
C VAL A 8 -0.97 9.95 -34.36
N LEU A 9 0.35 9.85 -34.33
CA LEU A 9 1.10 9.50 -33.11
C LEU A 9 0.92 10.56 -32.01
N SER A 10 0.99 11.85 -32.37
CA SER A 10 0.76 12.96 -31.45
C SER A 10 -0.67 12.96 -30.89
N LEU A 11 -1.66 12.65 -31.73
CA LEU A 11 -3.06 12.55 -31.31
C LEU A 11 -3.28 11.37 -30.34
N ILE A 12 -2.68 10.21 -30.62
CA ILE A 12 -2.73 9.03 -29.74
C ILE A 12 -2.09 9.35 -28.39
N LEU A 13 -0.92 10.01 -28.39
CA LEU A 13 -0.24 10.39 -27.15
C LEU A 13 -1.06 11.37 -26.32
N ALA A 14 -1.70 12.36 -26.96
CA ALA A 14 -2.60 13.30 -26.30
C ALA A 14 -3.82 12.59 -25.70
N LEU A 15 -4.43 11.65 -26.43
CA LEU A 15 -5.57 10.86 -25.94
C LEU A 15 -5.19 9.97 -24.75
N VAL A 16 -4.00 9.35 -24.77
CA VAL A 16 -3.48 8.56 -23.63
C VAL A 16 -3.27 9.45 -22.40
N ALA A 17 -2.71 10.65 -22.58
CA ALA A 17 -2.49 11.59 -21.48
C ALA A 17 -3.80 12.11 -20.85
N ILE A 18 -4.87 12.25 -21.65
CA ILE A 18 -6.20 12.63 -21.15
C ILE A 18 -6.90 11.43 -20.49
N ALA A 19 -6.66 10.21 -20.99
CA ALA A 19 -7.22 8.98 -20.44
C ALA A 19 -6.54 8.52 -19.14
N SER A 20 -5.28 8.92 -18.90
CA SER A 20 -4.66 8.79 -17.59
C SER A 20 -5.33 9.76 -16.61
N GLY A 21 -6.31 9.27 -15.85
CA GLY A 21 -6.96 10.03 -14.78
C GLY A 21 -5.93 10.62 -13.80
N GLY A 22 -6.22 11.79 -13.24
CA GLY A 22 -5.36 12.41 -12.23
C GLY A 22 -5.19 11.50 -11.01
N ALA A 23 -3.98 11.39 -10.48
CA ALA A 23 -3.75 10.74 -9.20
C ALA A 23 -4.31 11.63 -8.07
N SER A 24 -5.39 11.19 -7.42
CA SER A 24 -5.89 11.85 -6.20
C SER A 24 -4.95 11.57 -5.04
N ALA A 25 -4.06 12.50 -4.74
CA ALA A 25 -3.24 12.48 -3.53
C ALA A 25 -4.09 12.90 -2.31
N GLN A 26 -5.03 12.04 -1.91
CA GLN A 26 -5.97 12.32 -0.81
C GLN A 26 -5.36 12.18 0.59
N LEU A 27 -4.14 11.65 0.70
CA LEU A 27 -3.48 11.41 1.98
C LEU A 27 -2.86 12.69 2.56
N SER A 28 -2.94 12.82 3.88
CA SER A 28 -2.33 13.92 4.63
C SER A 28 -1.63 13.39 5.87
N SER A 29 -0.42 13.88 6.15
CA SER A 29 0.32 13.56 7.38
C SER A 29 -0.41 14.01 8.66
N GLY A 30 -1.33 14.97 8.52
CA GLY A 30 -2.16 15.49 9.61
C GLY A 30 -3.57 14.91 9.68
N PHE A 31 -3.86 13.79 8.98
CA PHE A 31 -5.20 13.22 8.91
C PHE A 31 -5.84 13.01 10.29
N TYR A 32 -5.05 12.54 11.27
CA TYR A 32 -5.51 12.30 12.64
C TYR A 32 -5.27 13.45 13.61
N SER A 33 -4.74 14.59 13.18
CA SER A 33 -4.34 15.67 14.10
C SER A 33 -5.49 16.24 14.93
N ARG A 34 -6.74 16.15 14.46
CA ARG A 34 -7.93 16.61 15.20
C ARG A 34 -8.68 15.48 15.89
N SER A 35 -8.88 14.35 15.22
CA SER A 35 -9.65 13.22 15.73
C SER A 35 -8.87 12.35 16.72
N CYS A 36 -7.55 12.24 16.55
CA CYS A 36 -6.66 11.45 17.41
C CYS A 36 -5.24 12.04 17.47
N PRO A 37 -5.04 13.18 18.16
CA PRO A 37 -3.75 13.91 18.19
C PRO A 37 -2.58 13.13 18.80
N GLY A 38 -2.82 11.96 19.41
CA GLY A 38 -1.81 11.06 19.98
C GLY A 38 -1.53 9.81 19.15
N MET A 39 -2.16 9.62 17.98
CA MET A 39 -2.12 8.36 17.21
C MET A 39 -0.69 7.85 17.00
N LEU A 40 0.20 8.69 16.46
CA LEU A 40 1.58 8.27 16.18
C LEU A 40 2.37 7.95 17.46
N LYS A 41 2.10 8.66 18.56
CA LYS A 41 2.72 8.39 19.86
C LYS A 41 2.25 7.06 20.42
N ALA A 42 0.96 6.75 20.31
CA ALA A 42 0.39 5.48 20.74
C ALA A 42 1.01 4.30 19.97
N VAL A 43 1.06 4.39 18.63
CA VAL A 43 1.71 3.38 17.78
C VAL A 43 3.17 3.17 18.19
N ARG A 44 3.94 4.27 18.36
CA ARG A 44 5.34 4.17 18.82
C ARG A 44 5.47 3.50 20.18
N SER A 45 4.60 3.83 21.14
CA SER A 45 4.66 3.22 22.48
C SER A 45 4.34 1.73 22.49
N ALA A 46 3.53 1.23 21.54
CA ALA A 46 3.27 -0.19 21.38
C ALA A 46 4.43 -0.92 20.69
N LEU A 47 4.99 -0.31 19.64
CA LEU A 47 6.05 -0.93 18.84
C LEU A 47 7.41 -0.96 19.54
N HIS A 48 7.76 0.09 20.29
CA HIS A 48 9.07 0.20 20.92
C HIS A 48 9.41 -1.00 21.85
N PRO A 49 8.55 -1.40 22.80
CA PRO A 49 8.83 -2.56 23.64
C PRO A 49 8.80 -3.89 22.87
N ALA A 50 7.99 -4.00 21.80
CA ALA A 50 7.94 -5.19 20.96
C ALA A 50 9.25 -5.39 20.19
N ILE A 51 9.80 -4.32 19.61
CA ILE A 51 11.08 -4.32 18.92
C ILE A 51 12.24 -4.52 19.90
N ALA A 52 12.16 -3.95 21.10
CA ALA A 52 13.18 -4.15 22.14
C ALA A 52 13.25 -5.61 22.60
N ARG A 53 12.10 -6.30 22.65
CA ARG A 53 12.01 -7.72 22.98
C ARG A 53 12.51 -8.62 21.86
N GLU A 54 12.12 -8.33 20.61
CA GLU A 54 12.55 -9.06 19.42
C GLU A 54 12.84 -8.08 18.29
N ARG A 55 14.12 -7.88 17.98
CA ARG A 55 14.56 -6.88 16.99
C ARG A 55 14.02 -7.16 15.60
N ARG A 56 13.83 -8.44 15.23
CA ARG A 56 13.26 -8.86 13.94
C ARG A 56 11.86 -8.30 13.71
N VAL A 57 11.08 -8.01 14.76
CA VAL A 57 9.73 -7.42 14.64
C VAL A 57 9.73 -6.15 13.81
N GLY A 58 10.75 -5.29 13.94
CA GLY A 58 10.84 -4.06 13.15
C GLY A 58 10.92 -4.35 11.65
N ALA A 59 11.74 -5.33 11.26
CA ALA A 59 11.84 -5.78 9.86
C ALA A 59 10.55 -6.47 9.39
N SER A 60 9.94 -7.31 10.24
CA SER A 60 8.69 -8.00 9.91
C SER A 60 7.54 -7.02 9.64
N ILE A 61 7.40 -5.93 10.41
CA ILE A 61 6.36 -4.91 10.19
C ILE A 61 6.54 -4.19 8.85
N VAL A 62 7.76 -3.77 8.51
CA VAL A 62 8.04 -3.12 7.24
C VAL A 62 7.76 -4.07 6.07
N ARG A 63 8.11 -5.35 6.22
CA ARG A 63 7.79 -6.38 5.23
C ARG A 63 6.28 -6.56 5.07
N LEU A 64 5.51 -6.62 6.17
CA LEU A 64 4.05 -6.74 6.09
C LEU A 64 3.43 -5.54 5.36
N PHE A 65 3.88 -4.32 5.66
CA PHE A 65 3.43 -3.12 4.96
C PHE A 65 3.73 -3.19 3.45
N PHE A 66 4.92 -3.64 3.07
CA PHE A 66 5.27 -3.84 1.67
C PHE A 66 4.39 -4.90 0.99
N HIS A 67 4.19 -6.06 1.64
CA HIS A 67 3.40 -7.15 1.07
C HIS A 67 1.92 -6.78 0.91
N ASP A 68 1.36 -6.00 1.84
CA ASP A 68 0.00 -5.46 1.75
C ASP A 68 -0.12 -4.51 0.56
N CYS A 69 0.72 -3.47 0.52
CA CYS A 69 0.67 -2.46 -0.54
C CYS A 69 0.88 -2.99 -1.96
N PHE A 70 1.57 -4.12 -2.14
CA PHE A 70 1.81 -4.73 -3.45
C PHE A 70 0.63 -5.53 -3.99
N VAL A 71 -0.29 -5.97 -3.13
CA VAL A 71 -1.48 -6.72 -3.53
C VAL A 71 -2.68 -5.81 -3.35
N GLN A 72 -3.22 -5.29 -4.47
CA GLN A 72 -4.45 -4.48 -4.49
C GLN A 72 -4.42 -3.14 -3.71
N GLY A 73 -3.36 -2.85 -2.95
CA GLY A 73 -3.10 -1.55 -2.34
C GLY A 73 -2.87 -1.64 -0.84
N CYS A 74 -2.58 -0.51 -0.19
CA CYS A 74 -2.34 -0.47 1.26
C CYS A 74 -3.68 -0.41 2.02
N ASP A 75 -4.44 -1.50 1.98
CA ASP A 75 -5.81 -1.58 2.50
C ASP A 75 -5.96 -2.53 3.71
N ALA A 76 -4.86 -3.08 4.21
CA ALA A 76 -4.80 -4.05 5.30
C ALA A 76 -5.46 -5.41 5.00
N SER A 77 -5.73 -5.74 3.73
CA SER A 77 -6.24 -7.05 3.31
C SER A 77 -5.33 -8.20 3.72
N LEU A 78 -4.00 -7.98 3.80
CA LEU A 78 -3.04 -8.97 4.28
C LEU A 78 -3.31 -9.43 5.72
N LEU A 79 -3.96 -8.59 6.53
CA LEU A 79 -4.23 -8.87 7.94
C LEU A 79 -5.43 -9.79 8.15
N LEU A 80 -6.26 -10.02 7.13
CA LEU A 80 -7.45 -10.87 7.22
C LEU A 80 -7.06 -12.35 7.31
N ASP A 81 -7.74 -13.07 8.20
CA ASP A 81 -7.65 -14.53 8.30
C ASP A 81 -8.62 -15.20 7.33
N ASP A 82 -8.39 -16.48 7.06
CA ASP A 82 -9.32 -17.31 6.28
C ASP A 82 -10.69 -17.34 6.97
N ALA A 83 -11.75 -17.19 6.18
CA ALA A 83 -13.13 -17.29 6.62
C ALA A 83 -13.97 -18.05 5.56
N PRO A 84 -15.18 -18.52 5.89
CA PRO A 84 -16.04 -19.16 4.89
C PRO A 84 -16.26 -18.25 3.68
N GLY A 85 -15.79 -18.67 2.50
CA GLY A 85 -15.87 -17.88 1.27
C GLY A 85 -14.78 -16.81 1.09
N LEU A 86 -13.83 -16.70 2.01
CA LEU A 86 -12.68 -15.78 1.93
C LEU A 86 -11.38 -16.54 2.16
N ARG A 87 -10.50 -16.52 1.17
CA ARG A 87 -9.12 -17.00 1.31
C ARG A 87 -8.22 -15.80 1.58
N GLY A 88 -7.71 -15.70 2.80
CA GLY A 88 -6.80 -14.66 3.23
C GLY A 88 -5.40 -14.80 2.61
N GLU A 89 -4.68 -13.69 2.60
CA GLU A 89 -3.39 -13.58 1.92
C GLU A 89 -2.23 -14.16 2.74
N LYS A 90 -2.44 -14.42 4.04
CA LYS A 90 -1.44 -15.02 4.93
C LYS A 90 -0.94 -16.39 4.44
N ASN A 91 -1.80 -17.11 3.72
CA ASN A 91 -1.51 -18.43 3.17
C ASN A 91 -0.99 -18.40 1.72
N ALA A 92 -0.79 -17.21 1.14
CA ALA A 92 -0.14 -17.07 -0.16
C ALA A 92 1.34 -17.52 -0.08
N THR A 93 1.89 -18.01 -1.18
CA THR A 93 3.27 -18.53 -1.24
C THR A 93 4.31 -17.59 -0.63
N PRO A 94 4.28 -16.26 -0.86
CA PRO A 94 5.26 -15.34 -0.26
C PRO A 94 5.08 -15.11 1.24
N ASN A 95 3.91 -15.44 1.81
CA ASN A 95 3.52 -15.11 3.18
C ASN A 95 3.52 -16.34 4.11
N LYS A 96 3.16 -17.51 3.57
CA LYS A 96 3.00 -18.75 4.33
C LYS A 96 4.29 -19.14 5.06
N ASN A 97 4.20 -19.24 6.39
CA ASN A 97 5.31 -19.64 7.27
C ASN A 97 6.58 -18.79 7.13
N SER A 98 6.43 -17.51 6.78
CA SER A 98 7.57 -16.65 6.46
C SER A 98 7.79 -15.51 7.46
N ALA A 99 6.87 -15.31 8.42
CA ALA A 99 6.87 -14.22 9.38
C ALA A 99 7.81 -14.44 10.58
#